data_AF-A0A1R4F5K2-F1
#
_entry.id   AF-A0A1R4F5K2-F1
#
_cell.length_a   1.000
_cell.length_b   1.000
_cell.length_c   1.000
_cell.angle_alpha   90.00
_cell.angle_beta   90.00
_cell.angle_gamma   90.00
#
_symmetry.space_group_name_H-M   'P 1'
#
loop_
_entity.id
_entity.type
_entity.pdbx_description
1 polymer ?
#
loop_
_entity_poly.entity_id
_entity_poly.type
_entity_poly.pdbx_seq_one_letter_code
_entity_poly.pdbx_strand_id
1 'polypeptide(L)'
;MLARGIDDAGRAQSIYGSAWRRRRDREKFDRTLEFARLLPKLRSRVDRDLRRTKVSSDRVIACILRLIDLELFRVGSAVYAKEHDSFGVTTLRQRHVRVSGATVLVDYDGKGGQRHRRTVRDRRIARTVSRRGSIPIP
;
A
#
# COMPACT_ATOMS: atom_id res chain seq x y z
N MET A 1 -10.82 11.57 24.29
CA MET A 1 -11.95 11.21 23.41
C MET A 1 -13.12 12.06 23.86
N LEU A 2 -13.86 12.72 22.95
CA LEU A 2 -15.00 13.57 23.30
C LEU A 2 -16.33 12.80 23.22
N ALA A 3 -16.51 12.02 22.16
CA ALA A 3 -17.70 11.19 21.97
C ALA A 3 -17.34 9.93 21.19
N ARG A 4 -18.13 8.87 21.39
CA ARG A 4 -18.09 7.63 20.60
C ARG A 4 -19.53 7.19 20.33
N GLY A 5 -19.79 6.72 19.13
CA GLY A 5 -21.09 6.19 18.73
C GLY A 5 -20.93 5.10 17.67
N ILE A 6 -22.04 4.53 17.24
CA ILE A 6 -22.11 3.57 16.12
C ILE A 6 -22.88 4.26 14.99
N ASP A 7 -22.38 4.21 13.75
CA ASP A 7 -23.11 4.72 12.59
C ASP A 7 -24.15 3.71 12.05
N ASP A 8 -24.98 4.12 11.10
CA ASP A 8 -26.03 3.25 10.49
C ASP A 8 -25.45 1.99 9.83
N ALA A 9 -24.15 2.00 9.49
CA ALA A 9 -23.43 0.86 8.95
C ALA A 9 -22.78 -0.02 10.04
N GLY A 10 -23.09 0.20 11.32
CA GLY A 10 -22.60 -0.59 12.45
C GLY A 10 -21.16 -0.28 12.87
N ARG A 11 -20.54 0.78 12.35
CA ARG A 11 -19.12 1.09 12.61
C ARG A 11 -18.97 2.03 13.80
N ALA A 12 -17.99 1.75 14.65
CA ALA A 12 -17.65 2.63 15.75
C ALA A 12 -17.02 3.95 15.25
N GLN A 13 -17.71 5.06 15.48
CA GLN A 13 -17.26 6.41 15.19
C GLN A 13 -16.75 7.08 16.47
N SER A 14 -15.68 7.87 16.37
CA SER A 14 -15.09 8.57 17.52
C SER A 14 -14.75 10.00 17.17
N ILE A 15 -15.16 10.95 18.03
CA ILE A 15 -14.84 12.37 17.92
C ILE A 15 -13.76 12.71 18.95
N TYR A 16 -12.66 13.30 18.47
CA TYR A 16 -11.54 13.72 19.30
C TYR A 16 -11.46 15.24 19.39
N GLY A 17 -11.13 15.76 20.58
CA GLY A 17 -10.95 17.18 20.83
C GLY A 17 -9.69 17.74 20.19
N SER A 18 -9.68 19.05 19.93
CA SER A 18 -8.63 19.74 19.18
C SER A 18 -7.24 19.58 19.81
N ALA A 19 -7.14 19.63 21.15
CA ALA A 19 -5.88 19.42 21.86
C ALA A 19 -5.30 18.00 21.65
N TRP A 20 -6.16 16.97 21.63
CA TRP A 20 -5.73 15.60 21.34
C TRP A 20 -5.26 15.46 19.89
N ARG A 21 -5.99 16.05 18.93
CA ARG A 21 -5.60 16.01 17.51
C ARG A 21 -4.24 16.66 17.29
N ARG A 22 -4.01 17.86 17.82
CA ARG A 22 -2.72 18.57 17.74
C ARG A 22 -1.57 17.72 18.27
N ARG A 23 -1.75 17.07 19.43
CA ARG A 23 -0.74 16.18 19.99
C ARG A 23 -0.44 14.99 19.07
N ARG A 24 -1.46 14.33 18.53
CA ARG A 24 -1.32 13.20 17.60
C ARG A 24 -0.68 13.60 16.27
N ASP A 25 -1.00 14.79 15.77
CA ASP A 25 -0.39 15.32 14.56
C ASP A 25 1.10 15.59 14.76
N ARG A 26 1.49 16.14 15.92
CA ARG A 26 2.91 16.30 16.29
C ARG A 26 3.61 14.95 16.40
N GLU A 27 3.06 13.99 17.15
CA GLU A 27 3.60 12.63 17.27
C GLU A 27 3.73 11.92 15.90
N LYS A 28 2.81 12.17 14.96
CA LYS A 28 2.88 11.65 13.59
C LYS A 28 4.02 12.29 12.81
N PHE A 29 4.22 13.59 12.96
CA PHE A 29 5.29 14.32 12.30
C PHE A 29 6.67 13.86 12.80
N ASP A 30 6.84 13.75 14.12
CA ASP A 30 8.08 13.30 14.74
C ASP A 30 8.48 11.89 14.27
N ARG A 31 7.51 10.95 14.22
CA ARG A 31 7.74 9.60 13.67
C ARG A 31 8.11 9.60 12.19
N THR A 32 7.63 10.58 11.43
CA THR A 32 7.97 10.72 10.00
C THR A 32 9.44 11.14 9.83
N LEU A 33 9.95 12.01 10.70
CA LEU A 33 11.35 12.39 10.73
C LEU A 33 12.27 11.20 11.08
N GLU A 34 11.86 10.41 12.08
CA GLU A 34 12.58 9.17 12.43
C GLU A 34 12.59 8.18 11.25
N PHE A 35 11.43 7.96 10.63
CA PHE A 35 11.32 7.10 9.44
C PHE A 35 12.19 7.59 8.27
N ALA A 36 12.25 8.91 8.04
CA ALA A 36 13.07 9.48 6.98
C ALA A 36 14.56 9.13 7.13
N ARG A 37 15.08 9.07 8.37
CA ARG A 37 16.46 8.65 8.66
C ARG A 37 16.69 7.17 8.32
N LEU A 38 15.67 6.32 8.44
CA LEU A 38 15.73 4.89 8.13
C LEU A 38 15.51 4.59 6.64
N LEU A 39 14.98 5.55 5.88
CA LEU A 39 14.57 5.37 4.49
C LEU A 39 15.71 4.88 3.56
N PRO A 40 16.96 5.37 3.65
CA PRO A 40 18.06 4.85 2.83
C PRO A 40 18.34 3.36 3.09
N LYS A 41 18.31 2.93 4.36
CA LYS A 41 18.50 1.52 4.75
C LYS A 41 17.37 0.65 4.24
N LEU A 42 16.13 1.12 4.33
CA LEU A 42 14.96 0.43 3.78
C LEU A 42 15.08 0.26 2.26
N ARG A 43 15.38 1.33 1.53
CA ARG A 43 15.52 1.31 0.06
C ARG A 43 16.64 0.37 -0.39
N SER A 44 17.79 0.36 0.31
CA SER A 44 18.88 -0.57 0.02
C SER A 44 18.45 -2.05 0.20
N ARG A 45 17.69 -2.36 1.26
CA ARG A 45 17.13 -3.71 1.48
C ARG A 45 16.12 -4.09 0.40
N VAL A 46 15.21 -3.18 0.05
CA VAL A 46 14.24 -3.37 -1.05
C VAL A 46 14.96 -3.67 -2.35
N ASP A 47 15.99 -2.90 -2.70
CA ASP A 47 16.77 -3.12 -3.92
C ASP A 47 17.46 -4.48 -3.93
N ARG A 48 18.05 -4.89 -2.81
CA ARG A 48 18.68 -6.21 -2.65
C ARG A 48 17.66 -7.33 -2.83
N ASP A 49 16.50 -7.24 -2.20
CA ASP A 49 15.51 -8.30 -2.22
C ASP A 49 14.82 -8.41 -3.61
N LEU A 50 14.68 -7.29 -4.33
CA LEU A 50 14.21 -7.27 -5.73
C LEU A 50 15.23 -7.86 -6.73
N ARG A 51 16.51 -7.90 -6.39
CA ARG A 51 17.57 -8.51 -7.23
C ARG A 51 17.57 -10.04 -7.19
N ARG A 52 16.92 -10.67 -6.22
CA ARG A 52 16.83 -12.14 -6.13
C ARG A 52 16.23 -12.73 -7.41
N THR A 53 16.59 -13.96 -7.77
CA THR A 53 16.08 -14.59 -9.02
C THR A 53 14.73 -15.29 -8.81
N LYS A 54 14.58 -15.99 -7.69
CA LYS A 54 13.32 -16.67 -7.32
C LYS A 54 12.32 -15.67 -6.76
N VAL A 55 11.03 -15.98 -6.88
CA VAL A 55 9.98 -15.25 -6.15
C VAL A 55 9.91 -15.85 -4.77
N SER A 56 10.28 -15.05 -3.78
CA SER A 56 10.16 -15.35 -2.36
C SER A 56 9.27 -14.32 -1.69
N SER A 57 8.80 -14.61 -0.47
CA SER A 57 8.06 -13.64 0.37
C SER A 57 8.77 -12.29 0.44
N ASP A 58 10.07 -12.28 0.73
CA ASP A 58 10.89 -11.06 0.76
C ASP A 58 10.86 -10.26 -0.56
N ARG A 59 10.87 -10.94 -1.71
CA ARG A 59 10.81 -10.27 -3.02
C ARG A 59 9.44 -9.64 -3.25
N VAL A 60 8.37 -10.32 -2.85
CA VAL A 60 7.00 -9.80 -2.95
C VAL A 60 6.83 -8.60 -2.03
N ILE A 61 7.31 -8.67 -0.78
CA ILE A 61 7.31 -7.56 0.16
C ILE A 61 8.10 -6.38 -0.39
N ALA A 62 9.30 -6.62 -0.94
CA ALA A 62 10.11 -5.57 -1.56
C ALA A 62 9.41 -4.94 -2.78
N CYS A 63 8.68 -5.72 -3.57
CA CYS A 63 7.87 -5.23 -4.68
C CYS A 63 6.74 -4.31 -4.18
N ILE A 64 6.02 -4.73 -3.13
CA ILE A 64 4.96 -3.92 -2.51
C ILE A 64 5.53 -2.60 -1.98
N LEU A 65 6.63 -2.67 -1.22
CA LEU A 65 7.28 -1.47 -0.68
C LEU A 65 7.77 -0.54 -1.77
N ARG A 66 8.32 -1.08 -2.87
CA ARG A 66 8.76 -0.26 -4.01
C ARG A 66 7.60 0.43 -4.72
N LEU A 67 6.45 -0.23 -4.85
CA LEU A 67 5.24 0.39 -5.39
C LEU A 67 4.76 1.55 -4.49
N ILE A 68 4.76 1.36 -3.17
CA ILE A 68 4.42 2.43 -2.20
C ILE A 68 5.42 3.60 -2.33
N ASP A 69 6.72 3.32 -2.43
CA ASP A 69 7.78 4.33 -2.53
C ASP A 69 7.70 5.15 -3.83
N LEU A 70 7.25 4.56 -4.94
CA LEU A 70 7.17 5.23 -6.23
C LEU A 70 5.86 5.99 -6.44
N GLU A 71 4.72 5.41 -6.07
CA GLU A 71 3.39 5.90 -6.46
C GLU A 71 2.45 6.16 -5.27
N LEU A 72 2.95 6.03 -4.03
CA LEU A 72 2.21 6.31 -2.80
C LEU A 72 0.91 5.51 -2.66
N PHE A 73 0.90 4.26 -3.17
CA PHE A 73 -0.24 3.37 -3.00
C PHE A 73 -0.55 3.17 -1.51
N ARG A 74 -1.84 3.13 -1.19
CA ARG A 74 -2.29 2.70 0.13
C ARG A 74 -2.03 1.21 0.30
N VAL A 75 -1.72 0.80 1.53
CA VAL A 75 -1.50 -0.61 1.89
C VAL A 75 -2.70 -1.46 1.46
N GLY A 76 -3.92 -1.08 1.87
CA GLY A 76 -5.13 -1.86 1.64
C GLY A 76 -5.51 -2.70 2.85
N SER A 77 -6.76 -3.14 2.91
CA SER A 77 -7.28 -4.01 3.98
C SER A 77 -8.14 -5.09 3.35
N ALA A 78 -7.87 -6.36 3.70
CA ALA A 78 -8.61 -7.50 3.15
C ALA A 78 -10.11 -7.44 3.47
N VAL A 79 -10.46 -6.93 4.67
CA VAL A 79 -11.84 -6.72 5.11
C VAL A 79 -12.53 -5.72 4.18
N TYR A 80 -11.93 -4.54 3.99
CA TYR A 80 -12.48 -3.49 3.12
C TYR A 80 -12.53 -3.91 1.64
N ALA A 81 -11.55 -4.68 1.17
CA ALA A 81 -11.56 -5.19 -0.20
C ALA A 81 -12.72 -6.16 -0.45
N LYS A 82 -13.11 -6.95 0.56
CA LYS A 82 -14.23 -7.88 0.46
C LYS A 82 -15.59 -7.18 0.57
N GLU A 83 -15.70 -6.20 1.46
CA GLU A 83 -16.98 -5.54 1.79
C GLU A 83 -17.34 -4.39 0.85
N HIS A 84 -16.33 -3.70 0.29
CA HIS A 84 -16.54 -2.43 -0.43
C HIS A 84 -15.90 -2.39 -1.82
N ASP A 85 -15.43 -3.54 -2.34
CA ASP A 85 -14.69 -3.65 -3.61
C ASP A 85 -13.59 -2.57 -3.77
N SER A 86 -12.98 -2.18 -2.64
CA SER A 86 -12.00 -1.11 -2.54
C SER A 86 -10.62 -1.68 -2.22
N PHE A 87 -9.66 -1.47 -3.11
CA PHE A 87 -8.37 -2.15 -3.05
C PHE A 87 -7.21 -1.24 -2.58
N GLY A 88 -6.11 -1.87 -2.17
CA GLY A 88 -4.79 -1.28 -2.00
C GLY A 88 -3.71 -2.23 -2.50
N VAL A 89 -2.44 -1.85 -2.37
CA VAL A 89 -1.30 -2.59 -2.94
C VAL A 89 -1.21 -4.03 -2.42
N THR A 90 -1.66 -4.32 -1.18
CA THR A 90 -1.67 -5.65 -0.58
C THR A 90 -2.94 -6.45 -0.89
N THR A 91 -3.88 -5.90 -1.65
CA THR A 91 -5.13 -6.56 -2.06
C THR A 91 -5.39 -6.47 -3.56
N LEU A 92 -4.39 -6.05 -4.35
CA LEU A 92 -4.47 -6.04 -5.81
C LEU A 92 -4.77 -7.44 -6.33
N ARG A 93 -5.52 -7.55 -7.44
CA ARG A 93 -5.79 -8.82 -8.11
C ARG A 93 -5.14 -8.81 -9.48
N GLN A 94 -5.02 -9.96 -10.13
CA GLN A 94 -4.44 -10.06 -11.48
C GLN A 94 -5.13 -9.11 -12.49
N ARG A 95 -6.46 -8.97 -12.41
CA ARG A 95 -7.22 -8.04 -13.25
C ARG A 95 -6.84 -6.56 -13.11
N HIS A 96 -6.25 -6.16 -11.96
CA HIS A 96 -5.85 -4.78 -11.69
C HIS A 96 -4.47 -4.45 -12.26
N VAL A 97 -3.73 -5.44 -12.75
CA VAL A 97 -2.34 -5.27 -13.16
C VAL A 97 -2.15 -5.72 -14.61
N ARG A 98 -1.60 -4.83 -15.44
CA ARG A 98 -1.20 -5.14 -16.82
C ARG A 98 0.30 -4.89 -16.97
N VAL A 99 1.02 -5.85 -17.55
CA VAL A 99 2.47 -5.76 -17.74
C VAL A 99 2.78 -5.67 -19.24
N SER A 100 3.62 -4.71 -19.62
CA SER A 100 4.17 -4.58 -20.97
C SER A 100 5.65 -4.25 -20.88
N GLY A 101 6.51 -5.22 -21.23
CA GLY A 101 7.96 -5.09 -21.10
C GLY A 101 8.39 -4.80 -19.65
N ALA A 102 8.95 -3.61 -19.42
CA ALA A 102 9.37 -3.13 -18.10
C ALA A 102 8.32 -2.25 -17.40
N THR A 103 7.15 -2.09 -18.01
CA THR A 103 6.08 -1.20 -17.54
C THR A 103 4.95 -2.01 -16.92
N VAL A 104 4.46 -1.52 -15.79
CA VAL A 104 3.34 -2.09 -15.04
C VAL A 104 2.27 -1.02 -14.89
N LEU A 105 1.10 -1.26 -15.48
CA LEU A 105 -0.10 -0.48 -15.24
C LEU A 105 -0.87 -1.11 -14.08
N VAL A 106 -1.17 -0.31 -13.07
CA VAL A 106 -2.03 -0.66 -11.94
C VAL A 106 -3.30 0.18 -12.04
N ASP A 107 -4.47 -0.47 -12.11
CA ASP A 107 -5.77 0.17 -12.31
C ASP A 107 -6.84 -0.52 -11.44
N TYR A 108 -7.35 0.18 -10.43
CA TYR A 108 -8.33 -0.34 -9.47
C TYR A 108 -9.11 0.78 -8.77
N ASP A 109 -10.25 0.46 -8.18
CA ASP A 109 -11.00 1.38 -7.32
C ASP A 109 -10.53 1.26 -5.86
N GLY A 110 -10.14 2.38 -5.27
CA GLY A 110 -9.61 2.45 -3.92
C GLY A 110 -10.58 3.06 -2.93
N LYS A 111 -10.03 3.46 -1.77
CA LYS A 111 -10.79 4.07 -0.68
C LYS A 111 -11.70 5.20 -1.19
N GLY A 112 -12.99 5.09 -0.91
CA GLY A 112 -14.00 6.09 -1.27
C GLY A 112 -14.46 6.01 -2.73
N GLY A 113 -14.28 4.86 -3.40
CA GLY A 113 -14.64 4.67 -4.81
C GLY A 113 -13.74 5.43 -5.78
N GLN A 114 -12.61 5.97 -5.30
CA GLN A 114 -11.68 6.70 -6.15
C GLN A 114 -10.86 5.74 -7.01
N ARG A 115 -10.99 5.85 -8.33
CA ARG A 115 -10.16 5.09 -9.26
C ARG A 115 -8.70 5.51 -9.20
N HIS A 116 -7.82 4.55 -9.02
CA HIS A 116 -6.37 4.70 -9.02
C HIS A 116 -5.77 4.03 -10.25
N ARG A 117 -5.33 4.85 -11.22
CA ARG A 117 -4.62 4.41 -12.41
C ARG A 117 -3.19 4.96 -12.39
N ARG A 118 -2.20 4.08 -12.25
CA ARG A 118 -0.77 4.44 -12.12
C ARG A 118 0.09 3.54 -13.01
N THR A 119 1.12 4.13 -13.62
CA THR A 119 2.03 3.43 -14.52
C THR A 119 3.43 3.47 -13.94
N VAL A 120 3.98 2.30 -13.63
CA VAL A 120 5.32 2.17 -13.04
C VAL A 120 6.26 1.51 -14.03
N ARG A 121 7.39 2.17 -14.32
CA ARG A 121 8.45 1.62 -15.16
C ARG A 121 9.58 1.07 -14.31
N ASP A 122 9.49 -0.20 -13.93
CA ASP A 122 10.57 -0.93 -13.24
C ASP A 122 10.55 -2.40 -13.66
N ARG A 123 11.62 -2.84 -14.34
CA ARG A 123 11.75 -4.22 -14.85
C ARG A 123 11.69 -5.27 -13.74
N ARG A 124 12.11 -4.93 -12.51
CA ARG A 124 12.10 -5.84 -11.36
C ARG A 124 10.69 -6.01 -10.80
N ILE A 125 9.90 -4.93 -10.80
CA ILE A 125 8.47 -5.00 -10.47
C ILE A 125 7.75 -5.81 -11.54
N ALA A 126 7.92 -5.47 -12.82
CA ALA A 126 7.30 -6.17 -13.95
C ALA A 126 7.56 -7.69 -13.91
N ARG A 127 8.82 -8.09 -13.68
CA ARG A 127 9.22 -9.50 -13.53
C ARG A 127 8.60 -10.17 -12.30
N THR A 128 8.40 -9.42 -11.21
CA THR A 128 7.82 -9.97 -9.99
C THR A 128 6.34 -10.23 -10.23
N VAL A 129 5.57 -9.21 -10.64
CA VAL A 129 4.11 -9.28 -10.79
C VAL A 129 3.64 -10.13 -11.98
N SER A 130 4.49 -10.39 -12.97
CA SER A 130 4.15 -11.28 -14.09
C SER A 130 4.14 -12.77 -13.73
N ARG A 131 4.71 -13.15 -12.58
CA ARG A 131 4.72 -14.54 -12.13
C ARG A 131 3.43 -14.89 -11.39
N ARG A 132 2.88 -16.09 -11.63
CA ARG A 132 1.70 -16.57 -10.90
C ARG A 132 1.96 -16.58 -9.38
N GLY A 133 0.98 -16.15 -8.60
CA GLY A 133 1.02 -16.10 -7.14
C GLY A 133 1.86 -14.97 -6.52
N SER A 134 2.32 -13.99 -7.30
CA SER A 134 3.22 -12.91 -6.85
C SER A 134 2.52 -11.60 -6.46
N ILE A 135 1.33 -11.35 -7.03
CA ILE A 135 0.43 -10.26 -6.62
C ILE A 135 -0.40 -10.81 -5.45
N PRO A 136 -0.63 -10.03 -4.38
CA PRO A 136 -1.37 -10.52 -3.23
C PRO A 136 -2.71 -11.13 -3.62
N ILE A 137 -3.04 -12.26 -3.01
CA ILE A 137 -4.36 -12.88 -3.03
C ILE A 137 -4.68 -13.10 -1.54
N PRO A 138 -5.89 -12.75 -1.11
CA PRO A 138 -6.87 -13.80 -0.86
C PRO A 138 -8.00 -13.78 -1.88
#